data_AF-A0A955KR41-F1
#
_entry.id   AF-A0A955KR41-F1
#
_cell.length_a   1.000
_cell.length_b   1.000
_cell.length_c   1.000
_cell.angle_alpha   90.00
_cell.angle_beta   90.00
_cell.angle_gamma   90.00
#
_symmetry.space_group_name_H-M   'P 1'
#
loop_
_entity.id
_entity.type
_entity.pdbx_description
1 polymer ?
#
loop_
_entity_poly.entity_id
_entity_poly.type
_entity_poly.pdbx_seq_one_letter_code
_entity_poly.pdbx_strand_id
1 'polypeptide(L)'
;MAGHSKWNNIKNKKQAADAKRGKVFSQVAKQIRVATKEGASGDPQHNPALRTALEKARAANMPKDKIAAAIDKGLGKTKSGVSIARNVYEGFGP
;
A
#
# COMPACT_ATOMS: atom_id res chain seq x y z
N MET A 1 21.05 26.45 18.46
CA MET A 1 21.71 25.13 18.41
C MET A 1 20.91 24.15 19.26
N ALA A 2 20.46 23.02 18.69
CA ALA A 2 19.76 21.97 19.45
C ALA A 2 20.80 21.10 20.20
N GLY A 3 21.24 21.54 21.38
CA GLY A 3 22.26 20.86 22.18
C GLY A 3 21.80 19.53 22.78
N HIS A 4 20.78 19.56 23.64
CA HIS A 4 20.29 18.37 24.38
C HIS A 4 19.07 17.68 23.76
N SER A 5 18.38 18.33 22.82
CA SER A 5 17.15 17.82 22.18
C SER A 5 17.37 17.25 20.78
N LYS A 6 18.63 17.14 20.32
CA LYS A 6 18.99 16.65 18.97
C LYS A 6 18.35 15.29 18.69
N TRP A 7 18.46 14.35 19.63
CA TRP A 7 17.86 13.03 19.47
C TRP A 7 16.33 13.07 19.45
N ASN A 8 15.69 13.81 20.37
CA ASN A 8 14.23 13.95 20.40
C ASN A 8 13.68 14.54 19.08
N ASN A 9 14.36 15.55 18.52
CA ASN A 9 13.96 16.16 17.26
C ASN A 9 14.14 15.20 16.08
N ILE A 10 15.23 14.43 16.03
CA ILE A 10 15.45 13.40 15.00
C ILE A 10 14.39 12.29 15.12
N LYS A 11 14.11 11.82 16.34
CA LYS A 11 13.09 10.81 16.62
C LYS A 11 11.73 11.27 16.12
N ASN A 12 11.28 12.46 16.49
CA ASN A 12 9.96 12.96 16.10
C ASN A 12 9.82 13.13 14.59
N LYS A 13 10.86 13.67 13.92
CA LYS A 13 10.89 13.77 12.46
C LYS A 13 10.84 12.41 11.78
N LYS A 14 11.62 11.44 12.27
CA LYS A 14 11.62 10.07 11.75
C LYS A 14 10.27 9.39 11.95
N GLN A 15 9.68 9.49 13.14
CA GLN A 15 8.36 8.92 13.44
C GLN A 15 7.27 9.46 12.51
N ALA A 16 7.25 10.77 12.25
CA ALA A 16 6.31 11.37 11.31
C ALA A 16 6.52 10.87 9.87
N ALA A 17 7.77 10.70 9.44
CA ALA A 17 8.09 10.15 8.13
C ALA A 17 7.70 8.66 8.01
N ASP A 18 8.00 7.86 9.03
CA ASP A 18 7.66 6.43 9.08
C ASP A 18 6.14 6.23 9.10
N ALA A 19 5.39 7.07 9.83
CA ALA A 19 3.93 7.04 9.83
C ALA A 19 3.34 7.36 8.44
N LYS A 20 3.89 8.36 7.74
CA LYS A 20 3.50 8.66 6.35
C LYS A 20 3.81 7.49 5.42
N ARG A 21 4.99 6.89 5.53
CA ARG A 21 5.39 5.72 4.72
C ARG A 21 4.49 4.51 4.99
N GLY A 22 4.15 4.23 6.25
CA GLY A 22 3.24 3.16 6.62
C GLY A 22 1.83 3.32 6.04
N LYS A 23 1.33 4.57 5.95
CA LYS A 23 0.07 4.88 5.27
C LYS A 23 0.15 4.58 3.77
N VAL A 24 1.20 5.04 3.10
CA VAL A 24 1.43 4.77 1.66
C VAL A 24 1.50 3.27 1.39
N PHE A 25 2.24 2.52 2.20
CA PHE A 25 2.34 1.06 2.07
C PHE A 25 1.00 0.37 2.21
N SER A 26 0.18 0.81 3.17
CA SER A 26 -1.16 0.27 3.38
C SER A 26 -2.09 0.58 2.21
N GLN A 27 -2.01 1.78 1.62
CA GLN A 27 -2.79 2.17 0.45
C GLN A 27 -2.40 1.35 -0.79
N VAL A 28 -1.11 1.24 -1.09
CA VAL A 28 -0.63 0.48 -2.24
C VAL A 28 -0.93 -1.02 -2.08
N ALA A 29 -0.77 -1.59 -0.88
CA ALA A 29 -1.12 -2.98 -0.63
C ALA A 29 -2.62 -3.27 -0.83
N LYS A 30 -3.51 -2.32 -0.48
CA LYS A 30 -4.95 -2.42 -0.79
C LYS A 30 -5.19 -2.37 -2.29
N GLN A 31 -4.53 -1.47 -3.02
CA GLN A 31 -4.66 -1.38 -4.48
C GLN A 31 -4.20 -2.67 -5.18
N ILE A 32 -3.10 -3.28 -4.76
CA ILE A 32 -2.63 -4.58 -5.28
C ILE A 32 -3.70 -5.66 -5.05
N ARG A 33 -4.25 -5.76 -3.83
CA ARG A 33 -5.28 -6.77 -3.51
C ARG A 33 -6.55 -6.61 -4.33
N VAL A 34 -7.00 -5.37 -4.52
CA VAL A 34 -8.19 -5.08 -5.34
C VAL A 34 -7.92 -5.43 -6.80
N ALA A 35 -6.76 -5.03 -7.33
CA ALA A 35 -6.39 -5.33 -8.72
C ALA A 35 -6.23 -6.84 -8.98
N THR A 36 -5.61 -7.60 -8.08
CA THR A 36 -5.48 -9.06 -8.24
C THR A 36 -6.81 -9.79 -8.11
N LYS A 37 -7.71 -9.28 -7.26
CA LYS A 37 -9.07 -9.83 -7.13
C LYS A 37 -9.93 -9.53 -8.36
N GLU A 38 -9.94 -8.28 -8.84
CA GLU A 38 -10.70 -7.86 -10.04
C GLU A 38 -10.22 -8.56 -11.31
N GLY A 39 -8.90 -8.74 -11.46
CA GLY A 39 -8.31 -9.42 -12.62
C GLY A 39 -8.16 -10.93 -12.49
N ALA A 40 -8.59 -11.53 -11.37
CA ALA A 40 -8.48 -12.96 -11.05
C ALA A 40 -7.09 -13.61 -11.30
N SER A 41 -6.03 -12.81 -11.41
CA SER A 41 -4.71 -13.24 -11.80
C SER A 41 -3.63 -12.47 -11.04
N GLY A 42 -2.58 -13.20 -10.66
CA GLY A 42 -1.38 -12.66 -10.04
C GLY A 42 -0.35 -12.13 -11.05
N ASP A 43 -0.64 -12.27 -12.35
CA ASP A 43 0.31 -11.95 -13.41
C ASP A 43 0.15 -10.51 -13.92
N PRO A 44 1.19 -9.67 -13.80
CA PRO A 44 1.13 -8.27 -14.23
C PRO A 44 1.02 -8.08 -15.74
N GLN A 45 1.34 -9.12 -16.53
CA GLN A 45 1.23 -9.06 -18.00
C GLN A 45 -0.23 -9.12 -18.48
N HIS A 46 -1.06 -9.88 -17.77
CA HIS A 46 -2.47 -10.08 -18.11
C HIS A 46 -3.40 -9.16 -17.31
N ASN A 47 -2.85 -8.33 -16.41
CA ASN A 47 -3.61 -7.41 -15.57
C ASN A 47 -2.95 -6.01 -15.55
N PRO A 48 -3.39 -5.08 -16.42
CA PRO A 48 -2.84 -3.72 -16.48
C PRO A 48 -3.00 -2.92 -15.17
N ALA A 49 -4.09 -3.17 -14.42
CA ALA A 49 -4.32 -2.53 -13.12
C ALA A 49 -3.29 -2.99 -12.08
N LEU A 50 -2.95 -4.29 -12.08
CA LEU A 50 -1.89 -4.84 -11.24
C LEU A 50 -0.52 -4.27 -11.61
N ARG A 51 -0.19 -4.15 -12.90
CA ARG A 51 1.07 -3.53 -13.37
C ARG A 51 1.22 -2.11 -12.81
N THR A 52 0.18 -1.29 -12.94
CA THR A 52 0.18 0.09 -12.42
C THR A 52 0.33 0.14 -10.90
N ALA A 53 -0.33 -0.78 -10.18
CA ALA A 53 -0.19 -0.88 -8.72
C ALA A 53 1.23 -1.30 -8.29
N LEU A 54 1.88 -2.17 -9.07
CA LEU A 54 3.27 -2.60 -8.83
C LEU A 54 4.28 -1.50 -9.10
N GLU A 55 4.08 -0.69 -10.12
CA GLU A 55 4.89 0.51 -10.38
C GLU A 55 4.83 1.48 -9.20
N LYS A 56 3.62 1.74 -8.67
CA LYS A 56 3.43 2.56 -7.46
C LYS A 56 4.11 1.95 -6.23
N ALA A 57 4.08 0.63 -6.08
CA ALA A 57 4.76 -0.07 -4.98
C ALA A 57 6.28 0.06 -5.06
N ARG A 58 6.84 -0.08 -6.26
CA ARG A 58 8.27 0.10 -6.52
C ARG A 58 8.71 1.54 -6.30
N ALA A 59 7.93 2.51 -6.78
CA ALA A 59 8.19 3.94 -6.54
C ALA A 59 8.18 4.30 -5.04
N ALA A 60 7.35 3.64 -4.24
CA ALA A 60 7.32 3.81 -2.79
C ALA A 60 8.44 3.07 -2.02
N ASN A 61 9.33 2.35 -2.71
CA ASN A 61 10.33 1.46 -2.11
C ASN A 61 9.69 0.41 -1.18
N MET A 62 8.58 -0.21 -1.62
CA MET A 62 7.97 -1.33 -0.92
C MET A 62 8.81 -2.61 -1.12
N PRO A 63 9.10 -3.38 -0.05
CA PRO A 63 9.83 -4.65 -0.17
C PRO A 63 9.07 -5.66 -1.05
N LYS A 64 9.81 -6.46 -1.82
CA LYS A 64 9.26 -7.49 -2.72
C LYS A 64 8.38 -8.50 -1.97
N ASP A 65 8.78 -8.89 -0.76
CA ASP A 65 8.02 -9.85 0.06
C ASP A 65 6.63 -9.32 0.43
N LYS A 66 6.51 -8.00 0.67
CA LYS A 66 5.23 -7.36 0.99
C LYS A 66 4.32 -7.26 -0.25
N ILE A 67 4.92 -7.09 -1.42
CA ILE A 67 4.22 -7.12 -2.70
C ILE A 67 3.67 -8.53 -2.97
N ALA A 68 4.51 -9.56 -2.86
CA ALA A 68 4.11 -10.96 -3.03
C ALA A 68 2.99 -11.34 -2.04
N ALA A 69 3.16 -11.00 -0.76
CA ALA A 69 2.13 -11.23 0.26
C ALA A 69 0.82 -10.47 0.00
N ALA A 70 0.86 -9.32 -0.69
CA ALA A 70 -0.36 -8.61 -1.09
C ALA A 70 -1.06 -9.28 -2.28
N ILE A 71 -0.28 -9.82 -3.24
CA ILE A 71 -0.80 -10.58 -4.38
C ILE A 71 -1.48 -11.87 -3.89
N ASP A 72 -0.80 -12.67 -3.07
CA ASP A 72 -1.35 -13.94 -2.56
C ASP A 72 -2.62 -13.73 -1.73
N LYS A 73 -2.70 -12.64 -0.97
CA LYS A 73 -3.91 -12.26 -0.23
C LYS A 73 -5.07 -11.88 -1.15
N GLY A 74 -4.80 -11.19 -2.26
CA GLY A 74 -5.86 -10.83 -3.20
C GLY A 74 -6.34 -12.01 -4.07
N LEU A 75 -5.47 -13.01 -4.29
CA LEU A 75 -5.83 -14.30 -4.91
C LEU A 75 -6.57 -15.26 -3.96
N GLY A 76 -6.78 -14.88 -2.69
CA GLY A 76 -7.50 -15.71 -1.72
C GLY A 76 -6.70 -16.90 -1.17
N LYS A 77 -5.38 -16.98 -1.44
CA LYS A 77 -4.51 -18.03 -0.88
C LYS A 77 -4.37 -17.93 0.64
N THR A 78 -4.56 -16.73 1.19
CA THR A 78 -4.65 -16.51 2.64
C THR A 78 -6.12 -16.42 3.05
N LYS A 79 -6.58 -17.35 3.90
CA LYS A 79 -7.94 -17.33 4.49
C LYS A 79 -8.12 -16.09 5.39
N SER A 80 -8.50 -14.98 4.79
CA SER A 80 -9.07 -13.84 5.51
C SER A 80 -10.32 -13.42 4.75
N GLY A 81 -11.49 -13.64 5.35
CA GLY A 81 -12.81 -13.35 4.77
C GLY A 81 -13.12 -11.86 4.55
N VAL A 82 -12.10 -11.04 4.29
CA VAL A 82 -12.22 -9.60 4.08
C VAL A 82 -12.35 -9.33 2.59
N SER A 83 -13.59 -9.08 2.15
CA SER A 83 -13.86 -8.58 0.81
C SER A 83 -13.53 -7.09 0.76
N ILE A 84 -12.48 -6.73 0.03
CA ILE A 84 -12.17 -5.33 -0.29
C ILE A 84 -12.76 -5.03 -1.67
N ALA A 85 -13.53 -3.94 -1.76
CA ALA A 85 -14.12 -3.43 -3.00
C ALA A 85 -13.76 -1.95 -3.18
N ARG A 86 -13.79 -1.48 -4.43
CA ARG A 86 -13.64 -0.06 -4.76
C ARG A 86 -14.99 0.61 -4.65
N ASN A 87 -15.09 1.63 -3.81
CA ASN A 87 -16.29 2.47 -3.70
C ASN A 87 -15.91 3.90 -4.07
N VAL A 88 -16.77 4.57 -4.82
CA VAL A 88 -16.66 5.99 -5.17
C VAL A 88 -17.73 6.72 -4.38
N TYR A 89 -17.34 7.81 -3.72
CA TYR A 89 -18.24 8.67 -2.96
C TYR A 89 -18.23 10.06 -3.62
N GLU A 90 -19.41 10.66 -3.77
CA GLU A 90 -19.60 12.00 -4.33
C GLU A 90 -20.33 12.87 -3.30
N GLY A 91 -20.03 14.17 -3.25
CA GLY A 91 -20.66 15.11 -2.32
C GLY A 91 -20.19 16.56 -2.53
N PHE A 92 -21.03 17.50 -2.11
CA PHE A 92 -20.74 18.94 -2.14
C PHE A 92 -20.36 19.43 -0.74
N GLY A 93 -19.28 20.19 -0.62
CA GLY A 93 -18.85 20.85 0.62
C GLY A 93 -19.35 22.30 0.70
N PRO A 94 -19.41 22.89 1.92
CA PRO A 94 -19.83 24.28 2.13
C PRO A 94 -18.85 25.31 1.54
#